data_AF-A0A453L053-F1
#
_entry.id   AF-A0A453L053-F1
#
_cell.length_a   1.000
_cell.length_b   1.000
_cell.length_c   1.000
_cell.angle_alpha   90.00
_cell.angle_beta   90.00
_cell.angle_gamma   90.00
#
_symmetry.space_group_name_H-M   'P 1'
#
loop_
_entity.id
_entity.type
_entity.pdbx_description
1 polymer ?
#
loop_
_entity_poly.entity_id
_entity_poly.type
_entity_poly.pdbx_seq_one_letter_code
_entity_poly.pdbx_strand_id
1 'polypeptide(L)'
;MNALLSDICISTSAAPTYLPAHYFKTEDSHGNIKEFNLIDGGVAANNPALVAIGEVSKQIFKQDPDFFPIKPMDYGRFLVISLGTGSSKFEEKYDAQKAKSWGVLDWLLSSGSTPLVDIFTRASADMVDIHIASVFKALHSEQNYLRIQVSKCRHLICTVQSNQ
;
A
#
# COMPACT_ATOMS: atom_id res chain seq x y z
N MET A 1 -21.82 1.16 5.42
CA MET A 1 -20.98 0.93 6.62
C MET A 1 -20.45 2.29 7.02
N ASN A 2 -20.63 2.67 8.28
CA ASN A 2 -20.21 3.99 8.76
C ASN A 2 -19.50 3.81 10.10
N ALA A 3 -18.19 3.53 10.05
CA ALA A 3 -17.35 3.40 11.23
C ALA A 3 -16.80 4.78 11.63
N LEU A 4 -16.40 4.93 12.89
CA LEU A 4 -15.70 6.15 13.32
C LEU A 4 -14.38 6.29 12.55
N LEU A 5 -14.05 7.51 12.14
CA LEU A 5 -12.78 7.78 11.46
C LEU A 5 -11.59 7.37 12.33
N SER A 6 -11.69 7.54 13.66
CA SER A 6 -10.66 7.09 14.60
C SER A 6 -10.44 5.58 14.53
N ASP A 7 -11.51 4.77 14.45
CA ASP A 7 -11.39 3.32 14.36
C ASP A 7 -10.69 2.91 13.06
N ILE A 8 -11.00 3.58 11.96
CA ILE A 8 -10.35 3.36 10.67
C ILE A 8 -8.87 3.71 10.74
N CYS A 9 -8.51 4.88 11.29
CA CYS A 9 -7.13 5.34 11.40
C CYS A 9 -6.28 4.44 12.32
N ILE A 10 -6.84 3.99 13.44
CA ILE A 10 -6.15 3.05 14.36
C ILE A 10 -5.96 1.71 13.66
N SER A 11 -7.03 1.17 13.04
CA SER A 11 -6.98 -0.11 12.34
C SER A 11 -5.94 -0.13 11.23
N THR A 12 -5.95 0.87 10.35
CA THR A 12 -5.05 0.87 9.19
C THR A 12 -3.58 1.04 9.55
N SER A 13 -3.29 1.49 10.77
CA SER A 13 -1.92 1.72 11.27
C SER A 13 -1.45 0.65 12.26
N ALA A 14 -2.28 -0.36 12.57
CA ALA A 14 -2.00 -1.36 13.60
C ALA A 14 -1.02 -2.45 13.12
N ALA A 15 0.23 -2.05 12.86
CA ALA A 15 1.26 -2.90 12.26
C ALA A 15 1.58 -4.12 13.15
N PRO A 16 1.48 -5.36 12.61
CA PRO A 16 1.87 -6.56 13.36
C PRO A 16 3.29 -6.42 13.91
N THR A 17 3.52 -6.93 15.13
CA THR A 17 4.76 -6.79 15.91
C THR A 17 5.06 -5.40 16.49
N TYR A 18 4.36 -4.34 16.07
CA TYR A 18 4.54 -2.98 16.59
C TYR A 18 3.35 -2.51 17.43
N LEU A 19 2.13 -2.77 16.98
CA LEU A 19 0.89 -2.29 17.58
C LEU A 19 -0.13 -3.44 17.73
N PRO A 20 -1.01 -3.38 18.75
CA PRO A 20 -2.07 -4.36 18.91
C PRO A 20 -3.12 -4.24 17.80
N ALA A 21 -3.77 -5.36 17.45
CA ALA A 21 -4.93 -5.35 16.57
C ALA A 21 -6.06 -4.50 17.16
N HIS A 22 -6.85 -3.85 16.28
CA HIS A 22 -7.95 -2.98 16.69
C HIS A 22 -9.29 -3.67 16.56
N TYR A 23 -10.11 -3.59 17.60
CA TYR A 23 -11.46 -4.15 17.64
C TYR A 23 -12.49 -3.05 17.84
N PHE A 24 -13.55 -3.08 17.04
CA PHE A 24 -14.71 -2.20 17.21
C PHE A 24 -15.96 -2.81 16.58
N LYS A 25 -17.11 -2.17 16.83
CA LYS A 25 -18.42 -2.56 16.28
C LYS A 25 -19.05 -1.38 15.56
N THR A 26 -19.83 -1.68 14.52
CA THR A 26 -20.74 -0.70 13.91
C THR A 26 -22.16 -1.24 13.93
N GLU A 27 -23.14 -0.35 14.05
CA GLU A 27 -24.55 -0.66 13.91
C GLU A 27 -25.08 -0.04 12.61
N ASP A 28 -25.85 -0.80 11.84
CA ASP A 28 -26.52 -0.25 10.65
C ASP A 28 -27.88 0.39 10.98
N SER A 29 -28.53 0.96 9.98
CA SER A 29 -29.86 1.60 10.14
C SER A 29 -30.97 0.64 10.55
N HIS A 30 -30.75 -0.66 10.49
CA HIS A 30 -31.70 -1.71 10.88
C HIS A 30 -31.36 -2.32 12.25
N GLY A 31 -30.37 -1.76 12.96
CA GLY A 31 -29.91 -2.26 14.26
C GLY A 31 -28.98 -3.47 14.18
N ASN A 32 -28.51 -3.86 12.98
CA ASN A 32 -27.60 -4.99 12.86
C ASN A 32 -26.19 -4.59 13.30
N ILE A 33 -25.68 -5.32 14.28
CA ILE A 33 -24.32 -5.14 14.78
C ILE A 33 -23.34 -5.94 13.90
N LYS A 34 -22.29 -5.26 13.44
CA LYS A 34 -21.15 -5.88 12.75
C LYS A 34 -19.88 -5.63 13.54
N GLU A 35 -19.12 -6.69 13.79
CA GLU A 35 -17.85 -6.65 14.50
C GLU A 35 -16.67 -6.61 13.53
N PHE A 36 -15.60 -5.93 13.93
CA PHE A 36 -14.37 -5.77 13.16
C PHE A 36 -13.16 -6.11 14.02
N ASN A 37 -12.26 -6.93 13.48
CA ASN A 37 -10.98 -7.28 14.09
C ASN A 37 -9.90 -6.98 13.05
N LEU A 38 -9.32 -5.79 13.10
CA LEU A 38 -8.49 -5.25 12.03
C LEU A 38 -7.03 -5.08 12.46
N ILE A 39 -6.15 -5.18 11.47
CA ILE A 39 -4.72 -4.90 11.55
C ILE A 39 -4.33 -3.95 10.42
N ASP A 40 -3.06 -3.54 10.40
CA ASP A 40 -2.51 -2.59 9.43
C ASP A 40 -2.86 -2.90 7.97
N GLY A 41 -3.25 -1.85 7.25
CA GLY A 41 -3.63 -1.94 5.84
C GLY A 41 -2.47 -2.35 4.94
N GLY A 42 -1.22 -2.08 5.34
CA GLY A 42 0.00 -2.45 4.64
C GLY A 42 0.22 -3.96 4.54
N VAL A 43 -0.43 -4.77 5.38
CA VAL A 43 -0.48 -6.23 5.24
C VAL A 43 -1.27 -6.63 3.99
N ALA A 44 -2.30 -5.88 3.64
CA ALA A 44 -3.14 -6.14 2.46
C ALA A 44 -2.69 -5.34 1.23
N ALA A 45 -2.34 -4.07 1.40
CA ALA A 45 -2.05 -3.13 0.33
C ALA A 45 -1.06 -2.05 0.79
N ASN A 46 0.24 -2.40 0.86
CA ASN A 46 1.29 -1.44 1.20
C ASN A 46 1.48 -0.31 0.18
N ASN A 47 1.00 -0.50 -1.06
CA ASN A 47 0.84 0.58 -2.03
C ASN A 47 -0.64 0.62 -2.45
N PRO A 48 -1.45 1.51 -1.86
CA PRO A 48 -2.89 1.53 -2.10
C PRO A 48 -3.28 2.13 -3.46
N ALA A 49 -2.31 2.53 -4.30
CA ALA A 49 -2.61 3.17 -5.59
C ALA A 49 -3.50 2.30 -6.50
N LEU A 50 -3.23 0.98 -6.57
CA LEU A 50 -4.06 0.08 -7.38
C LEU A 50 -5.46 -0.13 -6.77
N VAL A 51 -5.56 -0.15 -5.43
CA VAL A 51 -6.85 -0.21 -4.73
C VAL A 51 -7.68 1.03 -5.03
N ALA A 52 -7.06 2.21 -5.01
CA ALA A 52 -7.71 3.48 -5.33
C ALA A 52 -8.20 3.52 -6.79
N ILE A 53 -7.37 3.10 -7.75
CA ILE A 53 -7.76 2.96 -9.17
C ILE A 53 -8.95 2.01 -9.31
N GLY A 54 -8.93 0.88 -8.60
CA GLY A 54 -10.02 -0.10 -8.61
C GLY A 54 -11.33 0.46 -8.08
N GLU A 55 -11.30 1.21 -6.97
CA GLU A 55 -12.52 1.80 -6.39
C GLU A 55 -13.10 2.90 -7.30
N VAL A 56 -12.27 3.77 -7.88
CA VAL A 56 -12.74 4.76 -8.89
C VAL A 56 -13.34 4.04 -10.10
N SER A 57 -12.69 2.99 -10.60
CA SER A 57 -13.19 2.20 -11.74
C SER A 57 -14.54 1.55 -11.44
N LYS A 58 -14.76 1.11 -10.18
CA LYS A 58 -16.02 0.55 -9.73
C LYS A 58 -17.14 1.60 -9.68
N GLN A 59 -16.86 2.84 -9.28
CA GLN A 59 -17.85 3.92 -9.31
C GLN A 59 -18.22 4.30 -10.75
N ILE A 60 -17.23 4.37 -11.65
CA ILE A 60 -17.47 4.57 -13.10
C ILE A 60 -18.33 3.43 -13.67
N PHE A 61 -18.02 2.18 -13.33
CA PHE A 61 -18.81 1.03 -13.77
C PHE A 61 -20.26 1.06 -13.27
N LYS A 62 -20.48 1.58 -12.06
CA LYS A 62 -21.81 1.80 -11.49
C LYS A 62 -22.55 3.01 -12.09
N GLN A 63 -21.93 3.76 -13.01
CA GLN A 63 -22.48 4.97 -13.61
C GLN A 63 -22.84 6.03 -12.55
N ASP A 64 -22.01 6.14 -11.51
CA ASP A 64 -22.15 7.18 -10.49
C ASP A 64 -22.05 8.57 -11.17
N PRO A 65 -23.05 9.46 -11.00
CA PRO A 65 -23.09 10.76 -11.69
C PRO A 65 -21.96 11.71 -11.28
N ASP A 66 -21.33 11.49 -10.12
CA ASP A 66 -20.21 12.32 -9.65
C ASP A 66 -18.89 11.94 -10.35
N PHE A 67 -18.86 10.82 -11.08
CA PHE A 67 -17.69 10.34 -11.82
C PHE A 67 -17.88 10.55 -13.32
N PHE A 68 -16.86 11.10 -13.98
CA PHE A 68 -16.92 11.30 -15.43
C PHE A 68 -17.13 9.97 -16.15
N PRO A 69 -18.05 9.91 -17.14
CA PRO A 69 -18.31 8.71 -17.90
C PRO A 69 -17.09 8.42 -18.78
N ILE A 70 -16.23 7.53 -18.30
CA ILE A 70 -15.06 7.02 -18.99
C ILE A 70 -15.41 5.57 -19.38
N LYS A 71 -14.92 5.11 -20.54
CA LYS A 71 -15.10 3.70 -20.89
C LYS A 71 -14.43 2.85 -19.80
N PRO A 72 -15.08 1.79 -19.29
CA PRO A 72 -14.41 0.89 -18.36
C PRO A 72 -13.04 0.48 -18.89
N MET A 73 -12.02 0.51 -18.03
CA MET A 73 -10.61 0.22 -18.37
C MET A 73 -9.87 1.27 -19.21
N ASP A 74 -10.47 2.42 -19.52
CA ASP A 74 -9.76 3.55 -20.14
C ASP A 74 -8.98 4.37 -19.09
N TYR A 75 -7.92 3.74 -18.55
CA TYR A 75 -7.05 4.37 -17.54
C TYR A 75 -6.26 5.57 -18.08
N GLY A 76 -6.20 5.77 -19.40
CA GLY A 76 -5.51 6.92 -20.00
C GLY A 76 -6.12 8.27 -19.61
N ARG A 77 -7.35 8.27 -19.09
CA ARG A 77 -8.05 9.46 -18.58
C ARG A 77 -7.77 9.73 -17.10
N PHE A 78 -7.11 8.82 -16.39
CA PHE A 78 -6.82 8.97 -14.97
C PHE A 78 -5.54 9.78 -14.83
N LEU A 79 -5.46 10.64 -13.81
CA LEU A 79 -4.22 11.24 -13.33
C LEU A 79 -3.96 10.70 -11.92
N VAL A 80 -2.88 9.96 -11.75
CA VAL A 80 -2.57 9.25 -10.50
C VAL A 80 -1.24 9.74 -9.96
N ILE A 81 -1.27 10.31 -8.76
CA ILE A 81 -0.09 10.65 -7.97
C ILE A 81 0.00 9.64 -6.83
N SER A 82 1.06 8.84 -6.83
CA SER A 82 1.35 7.85 -5.79
C SER A 82 2.53 8.33 -4.96
N LEU A 83 2.32 8.52 -3.66
CA LEU A 83 3.36 8.98 -2.74
C LEU A 83 3.84 7.81 -1.90
N GLY A 84 5.15 7.60 -1.86
CA GLY A 84 5.76 6.60 -1.00
C GLY A 84 6.44 7.23 0.20
N THR A 85 6.57 6.45 1.27
CA THR A 85 7.20 6.84 2.53
C THR A 85 8.72 6.63 2.55
N GLY A 86 9.29 6.34 1.38
CA GLY A 86 10.70 6.04 1.21
C GLY A 86 11.05 4.57 1.40
N SER A 87 12.24 4.21 0.93
CA SER A 87 12.84 2.89 1.14
C SER A 87 14.16 3.08 1.89
N SER A 88 14.34 2.39 3.02
CA SER A 88 15.66 2.36 3.67
C SER A 88 16.66 1.72 2.71
N LYS A 89 17.86 2.29 2.56
CA LYS A 89 18.94 1.59 1.84
C LYS A 89 19.08 0.20 2.44
N PHE A 90 18.98 -0.82 1.58
CA PHE A 90 19.64 -2.09 1.84
C PHE A 90 21.15 -1.79 1.82
N GLU A 91 21.68 -1.29 2.93
CA GLU A 91 23.05 -1.65 3.29
C GLU A 91 22.98 -3.13 3.65
N GLU A 92 23.07 -4.01 2.64
CA GLU A 92 23.33 -5.45 2.75
C GLU A 92 22.86 -6.13 4.05
N LYS A 93 21.61 -5.89 4.47
CA LYS A 93 21.17 -6.27 5.82
C LYS A 93 21.20 -7.80 6.00
N TYR A 94 20.90 -8.52 4.92
CA TYR A 94 20.82 -9.97 4.90
C TYR A 94 21.49 -10.50 3.64
N ASP A 95 22.30 -11.54 3.81
CA ASP A 95 22.89 -12.30 2.72
C ASP A 95 22.40 -13.75 2.81
N ALA A 96 22.46 -14.47 1.68
CA ALA A 96 21.97 -15.84 1.61
C ALA A 96 22.72 -16.80 2.54
N GLN A 97 23.99 -16.53 2.88
CA GLN A 97 24.77 -17.37 3.78
C GLN A 97 24.27 -17.25 5.22
N LYS A 98 23.93 -16.04 5.67
CA LYS A 98 23.28 -15.79 6.97
C LYS A 98 21.87 -16.36 7.02
N ALA A 99 21.08 -16.13 5.97
CA ALA A 99 19.68 -16.58 5.93
C ALA A 99 19.53 -18.11 5.84
N LYS A 100 20.54 -18.84 5.36
CA LYS A 100 20.51 -20.31 5.27
C LYS A 100 20.32 -20.98 6.63
N SER A 101 20.81 -20.38 7.72
CA SER A 101 20.67 -20.93 9.07
C SER A 101 19.47 -20.36 9.84
N TRP A 102 18.62 -19.54 9.23
CA TRP A 102 17.50 -18.90 9.90
C TRP A 102 16.38 -19.88 10.24
N GLY A 103 15.94 -19.84 11.50
CA GLY A 103 14.68 -20.43 11.94
C GLY A 103 13.52 -19.45 11.81
N VAL A 104 12.34 -19.87 12.27
CA VAL A 104 11.11 -19.05 12.23
C VAL A 104 11.28 -17.73 12.98
N LEU A 105 11.97 -17.75 14.12
CA LEU A 105 12.22 -16.54 14.90
C LEU A 105 13.14 -15.57 14.16
N ASP A 106 14.18 -16.04 13.50
CA ASP A 106 15.08 -15.17 12.73
C ASP A 106 14.35 -14.52 11.54
N TRP A 107 13.47 -15.27 10.85
CA TRP A 107 12.65 -14.72 9.77
C TRP A 107 11.68 -13.62 10.24
N LEU A 108 11.16 -13.75 11.46
CA LEU A 108 10.24 -12.77 12.05
C LEU A 108 10.98 -11.62 12.74
N LEU A 109 12.14 -11.88 13.33
CA LEU A 109 12.91 -10.99 14.18
C LEU A 109 14.41 -11.29 14.03
N SER A 110 15.10 -10.56 13.16
CA SER A 110 16.56 -10.65 13.00
C SER A 110 17.20 -9.29 13.25
N SER A 111 18.14 -9.23 14.20
CA SER A 111 18.98 -8.05 14.45
C SER A 111 18.20 -6.73 14.57
N GLY A 112 17.05 -6.74 15.25
CA GLY A 112 16.21 -5.55 15.46
C GLY A 112 15.39 -5.11 14.24
N SER A 113 15.26 -5.98 13.23
CA SER A 113 14.41 -5.80 12.05
C SER A 113 13.45 -6.99 11.91
N THR A 114 12.47 -6.90 11.01
CA THR A 114 11.45 -7.92 10.75
C THR A 114 11.55 -8.42 9.29
N PRO A 115 12.55 -9.27 8.96
CA PRO A 115 12.96 -9.53 7.58
C PRO A 115 11.82 -9.94 6.65
N LEU A 116 10.98 -10.88 7.08
CA LEU A 116 9.89 -11.39 6.25
C LEU A 116 8.84 -10.30 5.97
N VAL A 117 8.49 -9.50 6.99
CA VAL A 117 7.54 -8.38 6.86
C VAL A 117 8.13 -7.33 5.93
N ASP A 118 9.38 -6.89 6.16
CA ASP A 118 10.07 -5.91 5.33
C ASP A 118 10.11 -6.33 3.84
N ILE A 119 10.44 -7.60 3.56
CA ILE A 119 10.51 -8.14 2.19
C ILE A 119 9.13 -8.11 1.54
N PHE A 120 8.10 -8.67 2.19
CA PHE A 120 6.76 -8.72 1.61
C PHE A 120 6.15 -7.34 1.39
N THR A 121 6.28 -6.46 2.39
CA THR A 121 5.77 -5.09 2.35
C THR A 121 6.40 -4.31 1.18
N ARG A 122 7.73 -4.42 0.98
CA ARG A 122 8.41 -3.75 -0.15
C ARG A 122 8.08 -4.39 -1.49
N ALA A 123 8.19 -5.72 -1.61
CA ALA A 123 7.88 -6.42 -2.85
C ALA A 123 6.45 -6.15 -3.31
N SER A 124 5.48 -6.11 -2.38
CA SER A 124 4.10 -5.74 -2.68
C SER A 124 3.99 -4.32 -3.25
N ALA A 125 4.68 -3.34 -2.64
CA ALA A 125 4.64 -1.96 -3.13
C ALA A 125 5.30 -1.78 -4.50
N ASP A 126 6.44 -2.44 -4.74
CA ASP A 126 7.17 -2.41 -6.01
C ASP A 126 6.35 -3.09 -7.12
N MET A 127 5.74 -4.24 -6.84
CA MET A 127 4.89 -4.93 -7.80
C MET A 127 3.69 -4.08 -8.24
N VAL A 128 3.06 -3.34 -7.31
CA VAL A 128 1.98 -2.41 -7.66
C VAL A 128 2.49 -1.27 -8.55
N ASP A 129 3.64 -0.68 -8.23
CA ASP A 129 4.23 0.41 -9.04
C ASP A 129 4.55 -0.06 -10.46
N ILE A 130 5.20 -1.23 -10.59
CA ILE A 130 5.51 -1.85 -11.89
C ILE A 130 4.22 -2.12 -12.68
N HIS A 131 3.18 -2.62 -12.03
CA HIS A 131 1.93 -2.97 -12.71
C HIS A 131 1.21 -1.72 -13.22
N ILE A 132 1.08 -0.69 -12.39
CA ILE A 132 0.45 0.58 -12.79
C ILE A 132 1.26 1.24 -13.90
N ALA A 133 2.58 1.35 -13.75
CA ALA A 133 3.45 1.94 -14.77
C ALA A 133 3.34 1.20 -16.12
N SER A 134 3.28 -0.15 -16.09
CA SER A 134 3.13 -0.96 -17.30
C SER A 134 1.79 -0.72 -18.00
N VAL A 135 0.69 -0.60 -17.24
CA VAL A 135 -0.64 -0.31 -17.78
C VAL A 135 -0.70 1.08 -18.40
N PHE A 136 -0.20 2.11 -17.69
CA PHE A 136 -0.19 3.49 -18.21
C PHE A 136 0.70 3.62 -19.45
N LYS A 137 1.82 2.88 -19.51
CA LYS A 137 2.68 2.79 -20.69
C LYS A 137 2.00 2.11 -21.88
N ALA A 138 1.31 0.98 -21.65
CA ALA A 138 0.56 0.29 -22.70
C ALA A 138 -0.57 1.15 -23.30
N LEU A 139 -1.06 2.13 -22.52
CA LEU A 139 -2.08 3.09 -22.93
C LEU A 139 -1.51 4.43 -23.41
N HIS A 140 -0.20 4.53 -23.64
CA HIS A 140 0.49 5.76 -24.08
C HIS A 140 0.18 6.98 -23.20
N SER A 141 0.08 6.74 -21.89
CA SER A 141 -0.31 7.72 -20.88
C SER A 141 0.69 7.76 -19.72
N GLU A 142 1.97 7.49 -19.95
CA GLU A 142 2.99 7.38 -18.89
C GLU A 142 3.04 8.63 -18.00
N GLN A 143 2.84 9.80 -18.60
CA GLN A 143 2.86 11.09 -17.90
C GLN A 143 1.74 11.23 -16.86
N ASN A 144 0.69 10.42 -16.97
CA ASN A 144 -0.45 10.47 -16.08
C ASN A 144 -0.27 9.63 -14.81
N TYR A 145 0.83 8.87 -14.70
CA TYR A 145 1.21 8.20 -13.46
C TYR A 145 2.52 8.77 -12.91
N LEU A 146 2.43 9.46 -11.79
CA LEU A 146 3.59 10.01 -11.08
C LEU A 146 3.74 9.31 -9.73
N ARG A 147 4.75 8.44 -9.61
CA ARG A 147 5.22 7.93 -8.33
C ARG A 147 6.33 8.85 -7.81
N ILE A 148 6.20 9.28 -6.57
CA ILE A 148 7.23 10.02 -5.84
C ILE A 148 7.68 9.13 -4.70
N GLN A 149 8.94 8.68 -4.75
CA GLN A 149 9.51 7.80 -3.73
C GLN A 149 10.89 8.31 -3.29
N VAL A 150 11.10 8.30 -1.98
CA VAL A 150 12.40 8.66 -1.42
C VAL A 150 13.33 7.45 -1.50
N SER A 151 14.39 7.57 -2.28
CA SER A 151 15.28 6.45 -2.64
C SER A 151 16.57 6.40 -1.79
N LYS A 152 17.01 7.54 -1.24
CA LYS A 152 18.19 7.62 -0.38
C LYS A 152 18.03 8.70 0.67
N CYS A 153 17.92 8.35 1.95
CA CYS A 153 18.19 9.29 3.03
C CYS A 153 19.59 9.02 3.61
N ARG A 154 20.46 10.03 3.62
CA ARG A 154 21.67 10.05 4.45
C ARG A 154 21.51 11.22 5.43
N HIS A 155 21.41 10.93 6.72
CA HIS A 155 21.10 11.93 7.74
C HIS A 155 19.81 12.70 7.38
N LEU A 156 19.85 14.04 7.30
CA LEU A 156 18.71 14.91 7.00
C LEU A 156 18.47 15.15 5.49
N ILE A 157 19.29 14.57 4.62
CA ILE A 157 19.19 14.81 3.16
C ILE A 157 18.62 13.55 2.50
N CYS A 158 17.45 13.73 1.87
CA CYS A 158 16.75 12.67 1.17
C CYS A 158 16.70 12.96 -0.33
N THR A 159 17.07 11.98 -1.16
CA THR A 159 16.94 12.01 -2.61
C THR A 159 15.57 11.45 -3.01
N VAL A 160 14.86 12.18 -3.86
CA VAL A 160 13.58 11.76 -4.43
C VAL A 160 13.82 11.19 -5.82
N GLN A 161 13.23 10.03 -6.11
CA GLN A 161 13.11 9.49 -7.46
C GLN A 161 11.66 9.59 -7.92
N SER A 162 11.50 9.98 -9.19
CA SER A 162 10.24 9.96 -9.92
C SER A 162 10.37 9.04 -11.13
N ASN A 163 9.28 8.40 -11.50
CA ASN A 163 9.23 7.46 -12.64
C ASN A 163 9.20 8.16 -14.00
N GLN A 164 9.53 9.46 -14.07
CA GLN A 164 9.62 10.25 -15.31
C GLN A 164 11.04 10.22 -15.87
#